data_AF-A0A9W8PQ92-F1
#
_entry.id   AF-A0A9W8PQ92-F1
#
_cell.length_a   1.000
_cell.length_b   1.000
_cell.length_c   1.000
_cell.angle_alpha   90.00
_cell.angle_beta   90.00
_cell.angle_gamma   90.00
#
_symmetry.space_group_name_H-M   'P 1'
#
loop_
_entity.id
_entity.type
_entity.pdbx_description
1 polymer ?
#
loop_
_entity_poly.entity_id
_entity_poly.type
_entity_poly.pdbx_seq_one_letter_code
_entity_poly.pdbx_strand_id
1 'polypeptide(L)'
;MECKWRPQQRPGVQRRQASTAESLSQTLEQSLSPTDTSPGTSVFQSGHAVDEVFDYASFMWDYGDFWQQASPEMRQNQGFEAPMLTAQSQVAFPDRTTLATSFQAPSTTHSNDSQGTDARDGSEKLMDFFASSVNPPIIAEVETQKKWISMRQIVIGMANVSPMVRYAIMAFSNLLLSRKDGNWTMSDEDHYQHGVTEIRSHDGVSMSEHTREREHLLAALFFLSYIDILESRLDAAHSNLKRAYTLFQASNKHGLTQVEKQLLLWIRLLDGRAVSAGGDGLFLTKDDEVLLVEASPASFDGEPDDVSRNDPAEDIEDVLFQVLYQPGVVFYQKVQSFMGRISKIDPWHRSRGTVEDEIEVMNIGTVIAADLRTLYEHRPPLMDYAVAGKLTQPHVSKHLAFVITRAFRTYLSNYYASKVHLHRVAYKSLPLTKEASEALDQIRKLARQIVAALDADDTLPINMLWPLLMLGVEEQDASEKAWIKTQILRMEKVAGNARITAQVLEEVQARQDAAKARMDIRSVMHEVFNSSFAIV
;
A
#
# COMPACT_ATOMS: atom_id res chain seq x y z
N MET A 1 49.88 10.00 18.00
CA MET A 1 50.08 8.54 18.18
C MET A 1 49.39 7.85 17.02
N GLU A 2 50.18 7.43 16.03
CA GLU A 2 49.72 6.75 14.82
C GLU A 2 49.72 5.23 15.05
N CYS A 3 48.65 4.54 14.65
CA CYS A 3 48.67 3.09 14.48
C CYS A 3 48.29 2.75 13.04
N LYS A 4 49.31 2.31 12.28
CA LYS A 4 49.24 1.75 10.93
C LYS A 4 49.00 0.25 11.03
N TRP A 5 48.12 -0.31 10.20
CA TRP A 5 48.09 -1.74 9.90
C TRP A 5 48.26 -1.96 8.41
N ARG A 6 49.29 -2.73 8.05
CA ARG A 6 49.48 -3.35 6.73
C ARG A 6 49.28 -4.88 6.83
N PRO A 7 48.92 -5.55 5.72
CA PRO A 7 48.41 -6.92 5.70
C PRO A 7 49.52 -7.96 5.53
N GLN A 8 49.27 -9.20 5.98
CA GLN A 8 50.20 -10.31 5.83
C GLN A 8 49.62 -11.38 4.88
N GLN A 9 50.35 -11.65 3.80
CA GLN A 9 50.08 -12.70 2.81
C GLN A 9 50.67 -14.06 3.22
N ARG A 10 50.11 -15.11 2.58
CA ARG A 10 50.45 -16.55 2.56
C ARG A 10 51.94 -16.90 2.34
N PRO A 11 52.31 -18.17 2.56
CA PRO A 11 53.26 -18.87 1.70
C PRO A 11 52.67 -20.11 1.00
N GLY A 12 53.18 -20.38 -0.21
CA GLY A 12 52.82 -21.45 -1.15
C GLY A 12 53.61 -22.77 -1.00
N VAL A 13 53.12 -23.89 -1.55
CA VAL A 13 53.48 -24.56 -2.84
C VAL A 13 54.52 -25.70 -2.71
N GLN A 14 54.15 -26.91 -3.18
CA GLN A 14 54.95 -27.98 -3.85
C GLN A 14 53.99 -29.16 -4.14
N ARG A 15 53.67 -29.67 -5.34
CA ARG A 15 54.33 -30.14 -6.59
C ARG A 15 54.94 -31.56 -6.53
N ARG A 16 54.30 -32.54 -7.20
CA ARG A 16 54.85 -33.66 -8.04
C ARG A 16 53.68 -34.57 -8.51
N GLN A 17 53.33 -34.71 -9.79
CA GLN A 17 53.91 -35.48 -10.93
C GLN A 17 53.67 -37.02 -10.96
N ALA A 18 52.76 -37.41 -11.87
CA ALA A 18 52.68 -38.54 -12.83
C ALA A 18 53.44 -39.89 -12.68
N SER A 19 52.74 -41.02 -12.95
CA SER A 19 53.11 -42.19 -13.80
C SER A 19 52.00 -43.29 -13.72
N THR A 20 51.33 -43.70 -14.83
CA THR A 20 51.44 -45.00 -15.59
C THR A 20 51.25 -46.30 -14.77
N ALA A 21 50.57 -47.38 -15.18
CA ALA A 21 49.84 -47.83 -16.37
C ALA A 21 49.22 -49.24 -16.07
N GLU A 22 48.36 -49.74 -16.99
CA GLU A 22 48.01 -51.17 -17.25
C GLU A 22 47.18 -51.94 -16.21
N SER A 23 46.35 -52.94 -16.51
CA SER A 23 45.59 -53.48 -17.66
C SER A 23 44.76 -54.64 -17.04
N LEU A 24 43.52 -54.97 -17.44
CA LEU A 24 43.19 -56.05 -18.39
C LEU A 24 41.68 -56.37 -18.31
N SER A 25 41.07 -56.57 -19.50
CA SER A 25 40.09 -57.63 -19.87
C SER A 25 38.67 -57.58 -19.29
N GLN A 26 37.56 -57.78 -20.02
CA GLN A 26 37.24 -58.36 -21.34
C GLN A 26 35.78 -57.93 -21.68
N THR A 27 35.47 -57.42 -22.88
CA THR A 27 34.80 -58.13 -24.02
C THR A 27 33.37 -58.61 -23.69
N LEU A 28 32.27 -58.13 -24.29
CA LEU A 28 31.89 -58.26 -25.71
C LEU A 28 30.85 -57.20 -26.16
N GLU A 29 31.01 -56.77 -27.41
CA GLU A 29 30.12 -55.94 -28.24
C GLU A 29 28.97 -56.76 -28.89
N GLN A 30 27.91 -56.05 -29.31
CA GLN A 30 27.26 -56.11 -30.66
C GLN A 30 25.96 -55.26 -30.60
N SER A 31 25.93 -54.01 -31.07
CA SER A 31 25.82 -53.53 -32.47
C SER A 31 24.61 -54.09 -33.23
N LEU A 32 23.67 -53.21 -33.61
CA LEU A 32 23.09 -53.07 -34.96
C LEU A 32 22.06 -51.91 -35.01
N SER A 33 22.29 -50.95 -35.91
CA SER A 33 21.32 -50.02 -36.53
C SER A 33 21.44 -50.22 -38.06
N PRO A 34 20.69 -49.56 -38.97
CA PRO A 34 19.38 -48.88 -38.96
C PRO A 34 18.46 -49.32 -40.15
N THR A 35 17.19 -48.85 -40.25
CA THR A 35 16.59 -48.48 -41.57
C THR A 35 15.29 -47.66 -41.44
N ASP A 36 15.12 -46.78 -42.43
CA ASP A 36 14.08 -45.78 -42.71
C ASP A 36 12.63 -46.29 -42.78
N THR A 37 11.68 -45.39 -42.52
CA THR A 37 10.65 -44.95 -43.49
C THR A 37 9.79 -43.82 -42.91
N SER A 38 9.83 -42.64 -43.54
CA SER A 38 8.70 -41.68 -43.60
C SER A 38 7.89 -41.96 -44.88
N PRO A 39 6.57 -41.67 -44.93
CA PRO A 39 6.16 -40.41 -45.58
C PRO A 39 4.87 -39.79 -45.00
N GLY A 40 4.67 -38.48 -45.22
CA GLY A 40 3.34 -37.87 -45.03
C GLY A 40 3.31 -36.37 -44.80
N THR A 41 3.72 -35.60 -45.80
CA THR A 41 3.57 -34.15 -45.94
C THR A 41 2.11 -33.69 -45.76
N SER A 42 1.88 -32.70 -44.89
CA SER A 42 0.75 -31.77 -45.01
C SER A 42 1.29 -30.34 -44.91
N VAL A 43 1.35 -29.72 -46.09
CA VAL A 43 1.47 -28.28 -46.27
C VAL A 43 0.14 -27.67 -45.83
N PHE A 44 0.15 -26.79 -44.83
CA PHE A 44 -0.79 -25.69 -44.79
C PHE A 44 -0.04 -24.39 -44.54
N GLN A 45 -0.27 -23.48 -45.49
CA GLN A 45 0.31 -22.16 -45.60
C GLN A 45 -0.18 -21.24 -44.48
N SER A 46 0.70 -20.30 -44.17
CA SER A 46 0.47 -18.93 -43.72
C SER A 46 -0.98 -18.46 -43.85
N GLY A 47 -1.66 -18.36 -42.71
CA GLY A 47 -2.88 -17.61 -42.55
C GLY A 47 -2.68 -16.57 -41.46
N HIS A 48 -2.44 -15.32 -41.86
CA HIS A 48 -2.66 -14.14 -41.04
C HIS A 48 -4.12 -14.17 -40.52
N ALA A 49 -4.36 -14.71 -39.33
CA ALA A 49 -5.66 -14.66 -38.65
C ALA A 49 -5.56 -15.21 -37.21
N VAL A 50 -4.70 -14.63 -36.36
CA VAL A 50 -4.80 -14.84 -34.90
C VAL A 50 -4.37 -13.62 -34.07
N ASP A 51 -4.18 -12.45 -34.70
CA ASP A 51 -3.80 -11.20 -34.02
C ASP A 51 -5.00 -10.42 -33.43
N GLU A 52 -6.20 -11.01 -33.35
CA GLU A 52 -7.42 -10.34 -32.83
C GLU A 52 -8.05 -11.04 -31.61
N VAL A 53 -7.27 -11.80 -30.84
CA VAL A 53 -7.80 -12.48 -29.64
C VAL A 53 -7.48 -11.66 -28.39
N PHE A 54 -8.44 -10.78 -28.08
CA PHE A 54 -8.84 -10.30 -26.76
C PHE A 54 -7.78 -9.63 -25.87
N ASP A 55 -7.80 -8.30 -25.94
CA ASP A 55 -7.06 -7.38 -25.10
C ASP A 55 -7.64 -7.32 -23.67
N TYR A 56 -7.23 -8.26 -22.82
CA TYR A 56 -7.57 -8.34 -21.39
C TYR A 56 -6.79 -7.32 -20.53
N ALA A 57 -5.89 -6.51 -21.12
CA ALA A 57 -5.23 -5.41 -20.39
C ALA A 57 -6.22 -4.30 -20.01
N SER A 58 -7.29 -4.17 -20.81
CA SER A 58 -8.40 -3.26 -20.54
C SER A 58 -9.13 -3.58 -19.22
N PHE A 59 -9.43 -4.85 -18.95
CA PHE A 59 -10.25 -5.21 -17.80
C PHE A 59 -9.52 -5.17 -16.45
N MET A 60 -8.19 -5.26 -16.45
CA MET A 60 -7.40 -5.21 -15.22
C MET A 60 -6.78 -3.84 -14.93
N TRP A 61 -6.52 -3.02 -15.95
CA TRP A 61 -5.87 -1.71 -15.76
C TRP A 61 -6.34 -0.56 -16.70
N ASP A 62 -7.35 -0.69 -17.60
CA ASP A 62 -7.98 0.48 -18.27
C ASP A 62 -8.79 1.38 -17.31
N TYR A 63 -8.86 1.04 -16.02
CA TYR A 63 -9.48 1.92 -15.02
C TYR A 63 -8.63 3.12 -14.61
N GLY A 64 -7.62 3.45 -15.41
CA GLY A 64 -7.26 4.84 -15.62
C GLY A 64 -8.50 5.71 -15.79
N ASP A 65 -9.49 5.32 -16.59
CA ASP A 65 -10.69 6.13 -16.85
C ASP A 65 -11.57 6.39 -15.61
N PHE A 66 -11.44 5.60 -14.53
CA PHE A 66 -12.20 5.83 -13.30
C PHE A 66 -11.64 7.00 -12.46
N TRP A 67 -10.34 7.29 -12.58
CA TRP A 67 -9.64 8.38 -11.89
C TRP A 67 -9.05 9.45 -12.84
N GLN A 68 -9.19 9.30 -14.16
CA GLN A 68 -8.46 10.13 -15.14
C GLN A 68 -9.14 11.45 -15.52
N GLN A 69 -10.46 11.60 -15.37
CA GLN A 69 -11.19 12.71 -15.99
C GLN A 69 -11.61 13.81 -15.01
N ALA A 70 -10.67 14.71 -14.70
CA ALA A 70 -10.96 16.14 -14.49
C ALA A 70 -9.65 16.96 -14.34
N SER A 71 -9.35 17.77 -15.34
CA SER A 71 -8.66 19.05 -15.13
C SER A 71 -9.23 20.06 -16.13
N PRO A 72 -9.77 21.20 -15.67
CA PRO A 72 -10.18 22.25 -16.59
C PRO A 72 -8.93 22.91 -17.17
N GLU A 73 -8.82 22.91 -18.50
CA GLU A 73 -7.91 23.77 -19.25
C GLU A 73 -8.23 25.24 -18.94
N MET A 74 -7.39 25.90 -18.13
CA MET A 74 -7.42 27.35 -18.05
C MET A 74 -6.47 27.92 -19.11
N ARG A 75 -7.10 28.34 -20.21
CA ARG A 75 -6.49 29.05 -21.33
C ARG A 75 -5.64 30.24 -20.86
N GLN A 76 -4.49 30.38 -21.53
CA GLN A 76 -3.70 31.61 -21.60
C GLN A 76 -4.59 32.85 -21.73
N ASN A 77 -4.37 33.84 -20.86
CA ASN A 77 -4.42 35.22 -21.29
C ASN A 77 -3.37 36.05 -20.55
N GLN A 78 -2.73 36.91 -21.33
CA GLN A 78 -1.53 37.68 -21.03
C GLN A 78 -1.80 38.89 -20.12
N GLY A 79 -0.79 39.24 -19.32
CA GLY A 79 -0.42 40.60 -18.94
C GLY A 79 -1.17 41.22 -17.75
N PHE A 80 -0.48 41.47 -16.64
CA PHE A 80 0.02 42.81 -16.29
C PHE A 80 0.88 42.76 -15.00
N GLU A 81 1.71 43.79 -14.88
CA GLU A 81 2.91 43.96 -14.06
C GLU A 81 2.76 43.82 -12.54
N ALA A 82 3.86 43.40 -11.90
CA ALA A 82 4.10 43.53 -10.46
C ALA A 82 4.37 45.00 -10.07
N PRO A 83 4.17 45.37 -8.79
CA PRO A 83 5.36 45.59 -7.97
C PRO A 83 5.25 45.12 -6.51
N MET A 84 6.42 44.90 -5.92
CA MET A 84 6.66 44.53 -4.52
C MET A 84 6.14 45.56 -3.51
N LEU A 85 5.84 45.11 -2.26
CA LEU A 85 6.40 45.66 -1.00
C LEU A 85 5.85 44.94 0.27
N THR A 86 6.78 44.50 1.11
CA THR A 86 6.85 44.49 2.60
C THR A 86 5.65 44.12 3.50
N ALA A 87 5.87 43.04 4.26
CA ALA A 87 5.66 42.84 5.72
C ALA A 87 4.61 43.68 6.49
N GLN A 88 3.63 42.98 7.08
CA GLN A 88 3.23 42.99 8.51
C GLN A 88 1.80 42.44 8.64
N SER A 89 1.61 41.35 9.38
CA SER A 89 0.28 40.81 9.70
C SER A 89 0.09 40.76 11.22
N GLN A 90 -0.73 41.69 11.70
CA GLN A 90 -1.51 41.60 12.94
C GLN A 90 -2.99 41.78 12.56
N VAL A 91 -3.88 41.47 13.50
CA VAL A 91 -5.37 41.56 13.50
C VAL A 91 -6.01 40.17 13.29
N ALA A 92 -6.44 39.45 14.34
CA ALA A 92 -7.52 39.68 15.32
C ALA A 92 -8.92 39.34 14.77
N PHE A 93 -9.55 38.32 15.35
CA PHE A 93 -10.90 37.82 15.08
C PHE A 93 -11.96 38.60 15.87
N PRO A 94 -13.17 38.84 15.34
CA PRO A 94 -14.32 39.22 16.14
C PRO A 94 -15.33 38.07 16.29
N ASP A 95 -15.56 37.68 17.54
CA ASP A 95 -16.80 37.07 18.02
C ASP A 95 -17.97 38.07 17.90
N ARG A 96 -19.17 37.59 17.57
CA ARG A 96 -20.39 38.36 17.82
C ARG A 96 -21.63 37.50 18.04
N THR A 97 -22.02 37.43 19.31
CA THR A 97 -23.32 36.98 19.80
C THR A 97 -24.38 38.09 19.70
N THR A 98 -25.61 37.65 19.39
CA THR A 98 -26.93 38.19 19.77
C THR A 98 -27.35 39.60 19.32
N LEU A 99 -28.39 39.65 18.49
CA LEU A 99 -29.49 40.61 18.68
C LEU A 99 -30.83 39.93 18.40
N ALA A 100 -31.69 39.92 19.42
CA ALA A 100 -33.06 39.44 19.36
C ALA A 100 -33.98 40.52 18.78
N THR A 101 -34.97 40.11 17.98
CA THR A 101 -36.21 40.89 17.81
C THR A 101 -37.35 39.93 17.46
N SER A 102 -38.29 39.79 18.38
CA SER A 102 -39.58 39.10 18.19
C SER A 102 -40.48 39.93 17.29
N PHE A 103 -41.31 39.29 16.45
CA PHE A 103 -42.78 39.42 16.46
C PHE A 103 -43.45 38.46 15.44
N GLN A 104 -44.44 37.74 15.98
CA GLN A 104 -45.68 37.20 15.39
C GLN A 104 -45.67 35.99 14.42
N ALA A 105 -46.31 34.92 14.92
CA ALA A 105 -46.87 33.80 14.17
C ALA A 105 -48.16 34.20 13.42
N PRO A 106 -48.51 33.44 12.37
CA PRO A 106 -49.74 32.65 12.49
C PRO A 106 -49.64 31.23 11.94
N SER A 107 -50.26 30.33 12.71
CA SER A 107 -51.09 29.19 12.30
C SER A 107 -50.47 28.03 11.49
N THR A 108 -50.42 26.90 12.19
CA THR A 108 -50.42 25.50 11.75
C THR A 108 -51.22 25.20 10.48
N THR A 109 -50.53 24.60 9.50
CA THR A 109 -51.05 23.56 8.61
C THR A 109 -50.00 22.45 8.49
N HIS A 110 -50.21 21.34 9.20
CA HIS A 110 -49.76 20.01 8.76
C HIS A 110 -50.62 19.65 7.52
N SER A 111 -50.16 18.99 6.46
CA SER A 111 -49.32 17.78 6.42
C SER A 111 -48.72 17.55 5.02
N ASN A 112 -47.52 16.93 5.02
CA ASN A 112 -47.05 15.79 4.20
C ASN A 112 -47.25 15.78 2.67
N ASP A 113 -46.14 15.77 1.93
CA ASP A 113 -45.52 14.56 1.35
C ASP A 113 -44.67 14.93 0.13
N SER A 114 -43.34 15.02 0.28
CA SER A 114 -42.38 14.91 -0.85
C SER A 114 -40.89 14.94 -0.46
N GLN A 115 -40.49 14.62 0.77
CA GLN A 115 -39.05 14.48 1.14
C GLN A 115 -38.52 13.04 1.11
N GLY A 116 -39.38 12.04 0.84
CA GLY A 116 -39.01 10.62 0.94
C GLY A 116 -38.41 9.99 -0.32
N THR A 117 -38.45 10.67 -1.47
CA THR A 117 -38.03 10.09 -2.77
C THR A 117 -36.57 10.40 -3.13
N ASP A 118 -36.06 11.60 -2.85
CA ASP A 118 -34.67 11.96 -3.22
C ASP A 118 -33.61 11.31 -2.31
N ALA A 119 -33.89 11.15 -1.01
CA ALA A 119 -32.94 10.51 -0.07
C ALA A 119 -32.79 9.00 -0.32
N ARG A 120 -33.88 8.32 -0.72
CA ARG A 120 -33.83 6.89 -1.10
C ARG A 120 -33.03 6.68 -2.38
N ASP A 121 -33.21 7.56 -3.37
CA ASP A 121 -32.46 7.55 -4.63
C ASP A 121 -30.95 7.79 -4.39
N GLY A 122 -30.59 8.68 -3.46
CA GLY A 122 -29.20 8.88 -3.04
C GLY A 122 -28.58 7.66 -2.34
N SER A 123 -29.32 6.99 -1.45
CA SER A 123 -28.82 5.81 -0.73
C SER A 123 -28.55 4.62 -1.64
N GLU A 124 -29.46 4.35 -2.57
CA GLU A 124 -29.32 3.25 -3.54
C GLU A 124 -28.12 3.51 -4.48
N LYS A 125 -27.96 4.74 -4.99
CA LYS A 125 -26.80 5.10 -5.82
C LYS A 125 -25.45 4.89 -5.12
N LEU A 126 -25.35 5.21 -3.83
CA LEU A 126 -24.13 5.00 -3.06
C LEU A 126 -23.80 3.51 -2.89
N MET A 127 -24.82 2.68 -2.67
CA MET A 127 -24.65 1.22 -2.57
C MET A 127 -24.30 0.60 -3.93
N ASP A 128 -24.95 1.04 -5.01
CA ASP A 128 -24.67 0.59 -6.37
C ASP A 128 -23.26 0.98 -6.83
N PHE A 129 -22.81 2.19 -6.45
CA PHE A 129 -21.44 2.62 -6.65
C PHE A 129 -20.46 1.70 -5.91
N PHE A 130 -20.72 1.37 -4.64
CA PHE A 130 -19.86 0.43 -3.92
C PHE A 130 -19.85 -0.95 -4.58
N ALA A 131 -21.01 -1.46 -4.99
CA ALA A 131 -21.16 -2.77 -5.62
C ALA A 131 -20.42 -2.89 -6.96
N SER A 132 -20.19 -1.78 -7.65
CA SER A 132 -19.38 -1.70 -8.87
C SER A 132 -17.94 -1.25 -8.65
N SER A 133 -17.56 -0.86 -7.43
CA SER A 133 -16.24 -0.28 -7.14
C SER A 133 -15.07 -1.26 -7.24
N VAL A 134 -13.97 -0.82 -7.84
CA VAL A 134 -12.71 -1.57 -7.88
C VAL A 134 -12.01 -1.60 -6.52
N ASN A 135 -10.96 -2.42 -6.39
CA ASN A 135 -10.15 -2.50 -5.17
C ASN A 135 -9.76 -1.09 -4.72
N PRO A 136 -10.05 -0.70 -3.46
CA PRO A 136 -9.57 0.55 -2.94
C PRO A 136 -8.04 0.62 -3.02
N PRO A 137 -7.44 1.79 -3.32
CA PRO A 137 -6.00 1.91 -3.57
C PRO A 137 -5.11 1.28 -2.50
N ILE A 138 -5.48 1.40 -1.22
CA ILE A 138 -4.69 0.86 -0.10
C ILE A 138 -4.58 -0.67 -0.10
N ILE A 139 -5.55 -1.38 -0.69
CA ILE A 139 -5.54 -2.85 -0.77
C ILE A 139 -5.18 -3.36 -2.17
N ALA A 140 -5.14 -2.50 -3.19
CA ALA A 140 -4.98 -2.91 -4.58
C ALA A 140 -3.68 -3.72 -4.86
N GLU A 141 -2.64 -3.50 -4.07
CA GLU A 141 -1.34 -4.19 -4.22
C GLU A 141 -1.16 -5.39 -3.29
N VAL A 142 -2.13 -5.71 -2.43
CA VAL A 142 -2.05 -6.86 -1.54
C VAL A 142 -3.23 -7.80 -1.69
N GLU A 143 -4.28 -7.33 -2.36
CA GLU A 143 -5.52 -8.05 -2.59
C GLU A 143 -5.73 -8.27 -4.08
N THR A 144 -6.06 -9.51 -4.42
CA THR A 144 -6.37 -9.87 -5.80
C THR A 144 -7.79 -9.46 -6.15
N GLN A 145 -8.07 -9.15 -7.42
CA GLN A 145 -9.40 -8.75 -7.87
C GLN A 145 -10.49 -9.78 -7.50
N LYS A 146 -10.21 -11.08 -7.68
CA LYS A 146 -11.14 -12.17 -7.34
C LYS A 146 -11.49 -12.19 -5.84
N LYS A 147 -10.48 -12.04 -4.97
CA LYS A 147 -10.68 -11.96 -3.52
C LYS A 147 -11.43 -10.71 -3.12
N TRP A 148 -11.14 -9.55 -3.73
CA TRP A 148 -11.91 -8.34 -3.49
C TRP A 148 -13.37 -8.50 -3.91
N ILE A 149 -13.67 -9.02 -5.10
CA ILE A 149 -15.05 -9.22 -5.56
C ILE A 149 -15.80 -10.11 -4.57
N SER A 150 -15.19 -11.20 -4.12
CA SER A 150 -15.77 -12.12 -3.15
C SER A 150 -16.02 -11.43 -1.81
N MET A 151 -15.02 -10.73 -1.26
CA MET A 151 -15.15 -10.03 0.01
C MET A 151 -16.15 -8.86 -0.10
N ARG A 152 -16.19 -8.14 -1.21
CA ARG A 152 -17.16 -7.07 -1.48
C ARG A 152 -18.59 -7.61 -1.45
N GLN A 153 -18.87 -8.76 -2.04
CA GLN A 153 -20.20 -9.40 -1.94
C GLN A 153 -20.55 -9.77 -0.51
N ILE A 154 -19.60 -10.29 0.26
CA ILE A 154 -19.79 -10.57 1.69
C ILE A 154 -20.12 -9.27 2.45
N VAL A 155 -19.37 -8.19 2.26
CA VAL A 155 -19.63 -6.90 2.92
C VAL A 155 -20.98 -6.30 2.48
N ILE A 156 -21.39 -6.44 1.21
CA ILE A 156 -22.74 -6.05 0.76
C ILE A 156 -23.81 -6.87 1.50
N GLY A 157 -23.60 -8.18 1.64
CA GLY A 157 -24.46 -9.04 2.46
C GLY A 157 -24.57 -8.55 3.90
N MET A 158 -23.46 -8.14 4.51
CA MET A 158 -23.43 -7.54 5.84
C MET A 158 -24.21 -6.21 5.91
N ALA A 159 -24.05 -5.33 4.90
CA ALA A 159 -24.76 -4.05 4.84
C ALA A 159 -26.28 -4.20 4.72
N ASN A 160 -26.77 -5.32 4.18
CA ASN A 160 -28.21 -5.59 4.09
C ASN A 160 -28.84 -5.92 5.45
N VAL A 161 -28.05 -6.35 6.43
CA VAL A 161 -28.53 -6.75 7.77
C VAL A 161 -28.01 -5.86 8.88
N SER A 162 -26.93 -5.12 8.66
CA SER A 162 -26.22 -4.35 9.67
C SER A 162 -26.19 -2.85 9.32
N PRO A 163 -26.89 -1.99 10.10
CA PRO A 163 -26.86 -0.55 9.89
C PRO A 163 -25.45 0.05 9.95
N MET A 164 -24.59 -0.40 10.88
CA MET A 164 -23.22 0.11 11.00
C MET A 164 -22.41 -0.08 9.71
N VAL A 165 -22.54 -1.25 9.07
CA VAL A 165 -21.81 -1.59 7.85
C VAL A 165 -22.39 -0.79 6.68
N ARG A 166 -23.73 -0.71 6.61
CA ARG A 166 -24.42 0.08 5.58
C ARG A 166 -23.98 1.54 5.59
N TYR A 167 -24.03 2.19 6.76
CA TYR A 167 -23.62 3.58 6.91
C TYR A 167 -22.14 3.80 6.59
N ALA A 168 -21.26 2.88 7.02
CA ALA A 168 -19.82 2.98 6.74
C ALA A 168 -19.51 2.87 5.23
N ILE A 169 -20.14 1.94 4.51
CA ILE A 169 -19.99 1.80 3.04
C ILE A 169 -20.53 3.02 2.30
N MET A 170 -21.70 3.52 2.71
CA MET A 170 -22.31 4.68 2.08
C MET A 170 -21.47 5.95 2.30
N ALA A 171 -20.95 6.15 3.52
CA ALA A 171 -20.02 7.23 3.82
C ALA A 171 -18.74 7.13 2.97
N PHE A 172 -18.18 5.93 2.84
CA PHE A 172 -17.00 5.67 2.02
C PHE A 172 -17.26 5.98 0.54
N SER A 173 -18.39 5.50 0.00
CA SER A 173 -18.81 5.74 -1.38
C SER A 173 -19.03 7.23 -1.66
N ASN A 174 -19.66 7.93 -0.72
CA ASN A 174 -19.91 9.37 -0.81
C ASN A 174 -18.59 10.17 -0.81
N LEU A 175 -17.59 9.76 -0.03
CA LEU A 175 -16.26 10.35 -0.05
C LEU A 175 -15.58 10.15 -1.42
N LEU A 176 -15.59 8.93 -1.95
CA LEU A 176 -14.94 8.63 -3.22
C LEU A 176 -15.61 9.35 -4.41
N LEU A 177 -16.94 9.39 -4.44
CA LEU A 177 -17.69 10.12 -5.47
C LEU A 177 -17.45 11.63 -5.39
N SER A 178 -17.47 12.21 -4.19
CA SER A 178 -17.15 13.64 -4.00
C SER A 178 -15.76 14.02 -4.51
N ARG A 179 -14.80 13.08 -4.46
CA ARG A 179 -13.43 13.29 -4.98
C ARG A 179 -13.34 13.12 -6.49
N LYS A 180 -14.17 12.25 -7.06
CA LYS A 180 -14.21 11.95 -8.49
C LYS A 180 -14.98 13.01 -9.28
N ASP A 181 -16.19 13.31 -8.83
CA ASP A 181 -17.11 14.21 -9.50
C ASP A 181 -17.24 15.48 -8.67
N GLY A 182 -16.56 16.56 -9.08
CA GLY A 182 -16.67 17.88 -8.43
C GLY A 182 -18.09 18.48 -8.44
N ASN A 183 -19.02 17.84 -9.16
CA ASN A 183 -20.44 18.18 -9.23
C ASN A 183 -21.34 17.23 -8.41
N TRP A 184 -20.79 16.22 -7.73
CA TRP A 184 -21.55 15.37 -6.83
C TRP A 184 -22.02 16.20 -5.64
N THR A 185 -23.32 16.51 -5.59
CA THR A 185 -23.94 17.10 -4.40
C THR A 185 -23.95 16.03 -3.32
N MET A 186 -23.11 16.20 -2.30
CA MET A 186 -23.14 15.35 -1.10
C MET A 186 -24.58 15.19 -0.63
N SER A 187 -24.96 13.96 -0.31
CA SER A 187 -26.21 13.73 0.42
C SER A 187 -26.18 14.59 1.70
N ASP A 188 -27.28 15.28 2.00
CA ASP A 188 -27.47 16.01 3.27
C ASP A 188 -27.38 15.07 4.50
N GLU A 189 -27.48 13.75 4.27
CA GLU A 189 -27.40 12.73 5.29
C GLU A 189 -25.94 12.40 5.67
N ASP A 190 -25.59 12.69 6.93
CA ASP A 190 -24.28 12.39 7.51
C ASP A 190 -24.15 10.89 7.85
N HIS A 191 -24.00 10.08 6.80
CA HIS A 191 -23.80 8.63 6.92
C HIS A 191 -22.60 8.27 7.81
N TYR A 192 -21.55 9.11 7.79
CA TYR A 192 -20.37 8.90 8.62
C TYR A 192 -20.74 8.96 10.11
N GLN A 193 -21.45 10.00 10.54
CA GLN A 193 -21.84 10.16 11.94
C GLN A 193 -22.83 9.07 12.39
N HIS A 194 -23.73 8.61 11.51
CA HIS A 194 -24.59 7.46 11.80
C HIS A 194 -23.77 6.17 12.03
N GLY A 195 -22.82 5.87 11.15
CA GLY A 195 -21.92 4.72 11.31
C GLY A 195 -21.12 4.76 12.61
N VAL A 196 -20.56 5.93 12.97
CA VAL A 196 -19.86 6.12 14.25
C VAL A 196 -20.78 5.89 15.44
N THR A 197 -22.04 6.31 15.35
CA THR A 197 -23.03 6.16 16.43
C THR A 197 -23.42 4.70 16.62
N GLU A 198 -23.63 3.96 15.54
CA GLU A 198 -23.90 2.51 15.59
C GLU A 198 -22.71 1.72 16.15
N ILE A 199 -21.46 2.09 15.82
CA ILE A 199 -20.28 1.46 16.42
C ILE A 199 -20.21 1.72 17.93
N ARG A 200 -20.53 2.95 18.37
CA ARG A 200 -20.51 3.32 19.79
C ARG A 200 -21.52 2.53 20.63
N SER A 201 -22.64 2.09 20.06
CA SER A 201 -23.62 1.27 20.79
C SER A 201 -23.06 -0.11 21.18
N HIS A 202 -21.95 -0.51 20.56
CA HIS A 202 -21.24 -1.77 20.83
C HIS A 202 -20.03 -1.59 21.75
N ASP A 203 -19.72 -0.36 22.19
CA ASP A 203 -18.63 -0.12 23.13
C ASP A 203 -18.91 -0.83 24.48
N GLY A 204 -17.93 -1.59 24.97
CA GLY A 204 -18.04 -2.33 26.23
C GLY A 204 -18.67 -3.73 26.12
N VAL A 205 -19.13 -4.14 24.94
CA VAL A 205 -19.62 -5.50 24.69
C VAL A 205 -18.44 -6.45 24.48
N SER A 206 -18.34 -7.51 25.27
CA SER A 206 -17.30 -8.53 25.10
C SER A 206 -17.65 -9.49 23.95
N MET A 207 -16.78 -9.58 22.95
CA MET A 207 -16.93 -10.45 21.77
C MET A 207 -15.76 -11.43 21.63
N SER A 208 -15.52 -12.25 22.66
CA SER A 208 -14.39 -13.20 22.69
C SER A 208 -14.58 -14.35 21.69
N GLU A 209 -15.79 -14.89 21.60
CA GLU A 209 -16.16 -15.92 20.62
C GLU A 209 -16.59 -15.30 19.29
N HIS A 210 -16.53 -16.11 18.24
CA HIS A 210 -16.97 -15.68 16.91
C HIS A 210 -18.47 -15.35 16.89
N THR A 211 -18.80 -14.19 16.34
CA THR A 211 -20.17 -13.74 16.07
C THR A 211 -20.20 -12.98 14.75
N ARG A 212 -21.34 -13.00 14.06
CA ARG A 212 -21.55 -12.15 12.86
C ARG A 212 -21.43 -10.66 13.20
N GLU A 213 -21.85 -10.27 14.40
CA GLU A 213 -21.71 -8.90 14.92
C GLU A 213 -20.24 -8.45 14.93
N ARG A 214 -19.32 -9.34 15.29
CA ARG A 214 -17.87 -9.03 15.29
C ARG A 214 -17.35 -8.79 13.88
N GLU A 215 -17.80 -9.56 12.90
CA GLU A 215 -17.47 -9.34 11.48
C GLU A 215 -18.02 -8.01 10.97
N HIS A 216 -19.28 -7.69 11.30
CA HIS A 216 -19.90 -6.39 10.97
C HIS A 216 -19.10 -5.22 11.56
N LEU A 217 -18.70 -5.34 12.83
CA LEU A 217 -17.95 -4.32 13.52
C LEU A 217 -16.55 -4.12 12.92
N LEU A 218 -15.85 -5.20 12.58
CA LEU A 218 -14.56 -5.13 11.88
C LEU A 218 -14.69 -4.47 10.50
N ALA A 219 -15.72 -4.81 9.73
CA ALA A 219 -15.97 -4.20 8.42
C ALA A 219 -16.25 -2.70 8.54
N ALA A 220 -17.12 -2.29 9.47
CA ALA A 220 -17.43 -0.88 9.70
C ALA A 220 -16.20 -0.09 10.18
N LEU A 221 -15.42 -0.65 11.12
CA LEU A 221 -14.18 -0.04 11.60
C LEU A 221 -13.15 0.14 10.47
N PHE A 222 -13.00 -0.85 9.57
CA PHE A 222 -12.13 -0.73 8.40
C PHE A 222 -12.49 0.48 7.53
N PHE A 223 -13.75 0.58 7.09
CA PHE A 223 -14.17 1.66 6.20
C PHE A 223 -14.08 3.03 6.88
N LEU A 224 -14.54 3.17 8.13
CA LEU A 224 -14.47 4.45 8.83
C LEU A 224 -13.02 4.88 9.11
N SER A 225 -12.14 3.96 9.55
CA SER A 225 -10.71 4.26 9.68
C SER A 225 -10.09 4.70 8.36
N TYR A 226 -10.52 4.13 7.24
CA TYR A 226 -10.02 4.54 5.94
C TYR A 226 -10.49 5.95 5.55
N ILE A 227 -11.77 6.25 5.72
CA ILE A 227 -12.30 7.62 5.53
C ILE A 227 -11.52 8.60 6.41
N ASP A 228 -11.32 8.28 7.69
CA ASP A 228 -10.62 9.14 8.65
C ASP A 228 -9.18 9.43 8.24
N ILE A 229 -8.47 8.42 7.73
CA ILE A 229 -7.12 8.58 7.19
C ILE A 229 -7.14 9.48 5.95
N LEU A 230 -8.08 9.26 5.04
CA LEU A 230 -8.19 10.02 3.80
C LEU A 230 -8.59 11.48 4.03
N GLU A 231 -9.36 11.77 5.07
CA GLU A 231 -9.78 13.12 5.47
C GLU A 231 -8.88 13.75 6.55
N SER A 232 -7.74 13.13 6.86
CA SER A 232 -6.78 13.61 7.87
C SER A 232 -7.37 13.75 9.29
N ARG A 233 -8.42 12.99 9.63
CA ARG A 233 -9.03 12.90 10.97
C ARG A 233 -8.32 11.84 11.82
N LEU A 234 -7.03 12.05 12.08
CA LEU A 234 -6.16 11.04 12.69
C LEU A 234 -6.64 10.54 14.07
N ASP A 235 -7.17 11.41 14.92
CA ASP A 235 -7.67 10.99 16.23
C ASP A 235 -8.83 9.99 16.12
N ALA A 236 -9.72 10.20 15.15
CA ALA A 236 -10.82 9.27 14.85
C ALA A 236 -10.29 7.95 14.27
N ALA A 237 -9.34 8.04 13.33
CA ALA A 237 -8.67 6.86 12.77
C ALA A 237 -8.02 6.01 13.87
N HIS A 238 -7.23 6.62 14.75
CA HIS A 238 -6.55 5.95 15.86
C HIS A 238 -7.55 5.32 16.84
N SER A 239 -8.65 6.02 17.15
CA SER A 239 -9.71 5.49 18.01
C SER A 239 -10.37 4.24 17.43
N ASN A 240 -10.70 4.26 16.13
CA ASN A 240 -11.29 3.13 15.41
C ASN A 240 -10.30 1.95 15.30
N LEU A 241 -9.02 2.21 14.99
CA LEU A 241 -7.97 1.18 14.96
C LEU A 241 -7.77 0.53 16.34
N LYS A 242 -7.82 1.33 17.42
CA LYS A 242 -7.72 0.84 18.81
C LYS A 242 -8.91 -0.05 19.19
N ARG A 243 -10.12 0.30 18.76
CA ARG A 243 -11.31 -0.56 18.93
C ARG A 243 -11.13 -1.89 18.21
N ALA A 244 -10.72 -1.88 16.95
CA ALA A 244 -10.44 -3.09 16.19
C ALA A 244 -9.38 -3.96 16.87
N TYR A 245 -8.31 -3.35 17.38
CA TYR A 245 -7.25 -4.06 18.10
C TYR A 245 -7.76 -4.67 19.40
N THR A 246 -8.61 -3.96 20.15
CA THR A 246 -9.20 -4.48 21.39
C THR A 246 -10.07 -5.71 21.11
N LEU A 247 -10.88 -5.68 20.04
CA LEU A 247 -11.66 -6.84 19.58
C LEU A 247 -10.76 -8.01 19.22
N PHE A 248 -9.69 -7.74 18.46
CA PHE A 248 -8.71 -8.75 18.10
C PHE A 248 -8.07 -9.35 19.35
N GLN A 249 -7.59 -8.55 20.30
CA GLN A 249 -6.94 -9.04 21.52
C GLN A 249 -7.88 -9.88 22.40
N ALA A 250 -9.16 -9.51 22.47
CA ALA A 250 -10.16 -10.28 23.21
C ALA A 250 -10.59 -11.58 22.49
N SER A 251 -10.38 -11.69 21.18
CA SER A 251 -10.84 -12.83 20.39
C SER A 251 -10.06 -14.13 20.66
N ASN A 252 -10.76 -15.26 20.58
CA ASN A 252 -10.13 -16.56 20.47
C ASN A 252 -9.39 -16.68 19.12
N LYS A 253 -8.05 -16.59 19.15
CA LYS A 253 -7.20 -16.56 17.95
C LYS A 253 -7.35 -17.78 17.05
N HIS A 254 -7.66 -18.94 17.62
CA HIS A 254 -7.89 -20.18 16.87
C HIS A 254 -9.30 -20.26 16.26
N GLY A 255 -10.23 -19.43 16.72
CA GLY A 255 -11.61 -19.35 16.26
C GLY A 255 -11.87 -18.23 15.23
N LEU A 256 -10.82 -17.58 14.72
CA LEU A 256 -10.98 -16.51 13.72
C LEU A 256 -11.37 -17.07 12.36
N THR A 257 -12.48 -16.59 11.79
CA THR A 257 -12.93 -16.94 10.44
C THR A 257 -12.00 -16.36 9.38
N GLN A 258 -12.13 -16.83 8.13
CA GLN A 258 -11.36 -16.26 7.02
C GLN A 258 -11.74 -14.80 6.74
N VAL A 259 -13.03 -14.47 6.90
CA VAL A 259 -13.52 -13.10 6.77
C VAL A 259 -12.91 -12.19 7.84
N GLU A 260 -12.88 -12.64 9.10
CA GLU A 260 -12.25 -11.88 10.19
C GLU A 260 -10.76 -11.67 9.93
N LYS A 261 -10.03 -12.72 9.52
CA LYS A 261 -8.60 -12.61 9.19
C LYS A 261 -8.37 -11.63 8.05
N GLN A 262 -9.21 -11.67 7.01
CA GLN A 262 -9.10 -10.78 5.86
C GLN A 262 -9.35 -9.31 6.24
N LEU A 263 -10.39 -9.03 7.02
CA LEU A 263 -10.66 -7.69 7.54
C LEU A 263 -9.55 -7.19 8.46
N LEU A 264 -9.00 -8.06 9.32
CA LEU A 264 -7.87 -7.73 10.20
C LEU A 264 -6.60 -7.44 9.40
N LEU A 265 -6.35 -8.14 8.29
CA LEU A 265 -5.24 -7.83 7.38
C LEU A 265 -5.42 -6.46 6.72
N TRP A 266 -6.63 -6.10 6.32
CA TRP A 266 -6.92 -4.77 5.77
C TRP A 266 -6.77 -3.66 6.83
N ILE A 267 -7.23 -3.90 8.06
CA ILE A 267 -7.05 -2.99 9.20
C ILE A 267 -5.56 -2.82 9.54
N ARG A 268 -4.78 -3.91 9.51
CA ARG A 268 -3.33 -3.87 9.72
C ARG A 268 -2.63 -2.97 8.70
N LEU A 269 -3.09 -2.92 7.44
CA LEU A 269 -2.55 -1.99 6.44
C LEU A 269 -2.87 -0.53 6.79
N LEU A 270 -4.11 -0.24 7.20
CA LEU A 270 -4.49 1.10 7.65
C LEU A 270 -3.66 1.55 8.86
N ASP A 271 -3.45 0.66 9.82
CA ASP A 271 -2.60 0.92 10.99
C ASP A 271 -1.15 1.18 10.59
N GLY A 272 -0.61 0.41 9.63
CA GLY A 272 0.66 0.67 8.96
C GLY A 272 0.78 2.09 8.40
N ARG A 273 -0.28 2.61 7.78
CA ARG A 273 -0.32 3.98 7.25
C ARG A 273 -0.47 5.03 8.34
N ALA A 274 -1.36 4.80 9.32
CA ALA A 274 -1.59 5.70 10.44
C ALA A 274 -0.31 5.94 11.26
N VAL A 275 0.56 4.94 11.38
CA VAL A 275 1.87 5.06 12.04
C VAL A 275 2.74 6.18 11.47
N SER A 276 2.73 6.38 10.14
CA SER A 276 3.47 7.49 9.52
C SER A 276 2.97 8.87 9.99
N ALA A 277 1.73 8.92 10.45
CA ALA A 277 1.07 10.11 10.96
C ALA A 277 1.07 10.23 12.50
N GLY A 278 1.74 9.32 13.22
CA GLY A 278 1.81 9.33 14.68
C GLY A 278 1.03 8.23 15.38
N GLY A 279 0.37 7.33 14.64
CA GLY A 279 -0.36 6.20 15.21
C GLY A 279 0.52 5.19 15.97
N ASP A 280 -0.10 4.39 16.83
CA ASP A 280 0.58 3.46 17.74
C ASP A 280 1.11 2.18 17.06
N GLY A 281 0.59 1.83 15.87
CA GLY A 281 0.97 0.61 15.16
C GLY A 281 0.65 -0.64 15.98
N LEU A 282 -0.57 -0.71 16.49
CA LEU A 282 -1.05 -1.75 17.40
C LEU A 282 -0.99 -3.14 16.75
N PHE A 283 -1.37 -3.24 15.47
CA PHE A 283 -1.37 -4.48 14.69
C PHE A 283 -0.02 -4.83 14.09
N LEU A 284 1.04 -4.03 14.31
CA LEU A 284 2.34 -4.19 13.65
C LEU A 284 3.36 -4.90 14.53
N THR A 285 2.92 -5.57 15.60
CA THR A 285 3.81 -6.37 16.45
C THR A 285 4.17 -7.70 15.76
N LYS A 286 5.30 -8.29 16.18
CA LYS A 286 5.80 -9.57 15.65
C LYS A 286 4.87 -10.74 15.98
N ASP A 287 4.22 -10.70 17.14
CA ASP A 287 3.31 -11.77 17.59
C ASP A 287 2.02 -11.76 16.75
N ASP A 288 1.50 -10.58 16.44
CA ASP A 288 0.31 -10.44 15.57
C ASP A 288 0.61 -10.81 14.11
N GLU A 289 1.84 -10.56 13.64
CA GLU A 289 2.30 -10.95 12.31
C GLU A 289 2.23 -12.46 12.09
N VAL A 290 2.68 -13.25 13.07
CA VAL A 290 2.60 -14.72 13.01
C VAL A 290 1.15 -15.19 12.92
N LEU A 291 0.24 -14.57 13.66
CA LEU A 291 -1.16 -14.98 13.70
C LEU A 291 -1.95 -14.60 12.44
N LEU A 292 -1.63 -13.46 11.83
CA LEU A 292 -2.40 -12.90 10.70
C LEU A 292 -1.79 -13.22 9.33
N VAL A 293 -0.46 -13.30 9.23
CA VAL A 293 0.27 -13.35 7.95
C VAL A 293 0.76 -14.75 7.60
N GLU A 294 1.00 -15.64 8.58
CA GLU A 294 1.51 -17.00 8.33
C GLU A 294 0.41 -18.04 8.10
N ALA A 295 -0.87 -17.64 8.11
CA ALA A 295 -2.00 -18.52 7.84
C ALA A 295 -2.08 -18.93 6.35
N SER A 296 -1.37 -20.02 6.02
CA SER A 296 -1.47 -20.94 4.87
C SER A 296 -1.45 -20.38 3.43
N PRO A 297 -0.51 -20.82 2.56
CA PRO A 297 -0.32 -20.32 1.18
C PRO A 297 -1.43 -20.63 0.16
N ALA A 298 -2.54 -21.27 0.54
CA ALA A 298 -3.54 -21.74 -0.41
C ALA A 298 -4.97 -21.90 0.16
N SER A 299 -5.26 -21.45 1.39
CA SER A 299 -6.58 -21.67 1.99
C SER A 299 -7.58 -20.60 1.57
N PHE A 300 -7.97 -20.61 0.31
CA PHE A 300 -9.31 -20.17 -0.05
C PHE A 300 -10.01 -21.37 -0.68
N ASP A 301 -10.65 -22.20 0.16
CA ASP A 301 -11.82 -22.96 -0.26
C ASP A 301 -12.92 -21.93 -0.48
N GLY A 302 -12.95 -21.33 -1.66
CA GLY A 302 -14.22 -20.91 -2.21
C GLY A 302 -14.98 -22.20 -2.44
N GLU A 303 -15.99 -22.50 -1.63
CA GLU A 303 -17.01 -23.46 -2.02
C GLU A 303 -17.41 -23.13 -3.46
N PRO A 304 -17.36 -24.09 -4.39
CA PRO A 304 -17.62 -23.86 -5.80
C PRO A 304 -19.13 -23.78 -6.03
N ASP A 305 -19.80 -22.82 -5.38
CA ASP A 305 -21.20 -22.58 -5.65
C ASP A 305 -21.34 -21.23 -6.37
N ASP A 306 -21.62 -21.40 -7.67
CA ASP A 306 -22.05 -20.41 -8.66
C ASP A 306 -20.96 -19.68 -9.47
N VAL A 307 -20.10 -20.43 -10.18
CA VAL A 307 -19.44 -19.92 -11.40
C VAL A 307 -20.20 -20.41 -12.62
N SER A 308 -21.22 -19.65 -13.03
CA SER A 308 -21.76 -19.78 -14.37
C SER A 308 -20.71 -19.33 -15.39
N ARG A 309 -20.25 -20.25 -16.26
CA ARG A 309 -19.58 -20.00 -17.56
C ARG A 309 -18.27 -19.19 -17.57
N ASN A 310 -17.22 -19.65 -16.88
CA ASN A 310 -15.84 -19.26 -17.27
C ASN A 310 -15.11 -20.42 -17.96
N ASP A 311 -14.18 -20.10 -18.85
CA ASP A 311 -13.34 -21.09 -19.53
C ASP A 311 -12.42 -21.76 -18.50
N PRO A 312 -12.33 -23.10 -18.43
CA PRO A 312 -11.41 -23.79 -17.52
C PRO A 312 -9.94 -23.35 -17.66
N ALA A 313 -9.53 -22.77 -18.79
CA ALA A 313 -8.19 -22.18 -18.94
C ALA A 313 -7.99 -20.88 -18.12
N GLU A 314 -9.03 -20.05 -17.99
CA GLU A 314 -9.00 -18.80 -17.20
C GLU A 314 -8.90 -19.09 -15.70
N ASP A 315 -9.61 -20.12 -15.24
CA ASP A 315 -9.54 -20.57 -13.85
C ASP A 315 -8.14 -21.08 -13.46
N ILE A 316 -7.39 -21.66 -14.39
CA ILE A 316 -6.02 -22.14 -14.14
C ILE A 316 -5.04 -20.95 -14.02
N GLU A 317 -5.14 -19.95 -14.89
CA GLU A 317 -4.25 -18.77 -14.82
C GLU A 317 -4.46 -17.98 -13.52
N ASP A 318 -5.72 -17.85 -13.08
CA ASP A 318 -6.09 -17.27 -11.79
C ASP A 318 -5.44 -18.02 -10.61
N VAL A 319 -5.53 -19.35 -10.59
CA VAL A 319 -4.94 -20.18 -9.53
C VAL A 319 -3.42 -20.03 -9.53
N LEU A 320 -2.79 -20.05 -10.71
CA LEU A 320 -1.35 -19.83 -10.84
C LEU A 320 -0.95 -18.44 -10.35
N PHE A 321 -1.72 -17.41 -10.66
CA PHE A 321 -1.48 -16.06 -10.15
C PHE A 321 -1.47 -16.06 -8.62
N GLN A 322 -2.50 -16.59 -7.97
CA GLN A 322 -2.58 -16.63 -6.50
C GLN A 322 -1.37 -17.34 -5.89
N VAL A 323 -1.02 -18.52 -6.41
CA VAL A 323 0.09 -19.34 -5.90
C VAL A 323 1.44 -18.61 -6.04
N LEU A 324 1.68 -17.93 -7.17
CA LEU A 324 2.93 -17.24 -7.43
C LEU A 324 3.01 -15.89 -6.70
N TYR A 325 1.88 -15.22 -6.50
CA TYR A 325 1.79 -13.87 -5.94
C TYR A 325 1.79 -13.86 -4.40
N GLN A 326 1.07 -14.79 -3.78
CA GLN A 326 0.82 -14.83 -2.33
C GLN A 326 2.10 -14.79 -1.47
N PRO A 327 3.20 -15.51 -1.81
CA PRO A 327 4.44 -15.41 -1.03
C PRO A 327 5.02 -13.99 -0.98
N GLY A 328 4.84 -13.20 -2.03
CA GLY A 328 5.26 -11.79 -2.04
C GLY A 328 4.38 -10.91 -1.17
N VAL A 329 3.06 -11.15 -1.15
CA VAL A 329 2.13 -10.45 -0.25
C VAL A 329 2.53 -10.71 1.21
N VAL A 330 2.82 -11.97 1.56
CA VAL A 330 3.34 -12.33 2.89
C VAL A 330 4.60 -11.55 3.20
N PHE A 331 5.60 -11.55 2.31
CA PHE A 331 6.82 -10.75 2.50
C PHE A 331 6.51 -9.27 2.74
N TYR A 332 5.62 -8.67 1.95
CA TYR A 332 5.26 -7.27 2.08
C TYR A 332 4.54 -6.95 3.40
N GLN A 333 3.63 -7.81 3.86
CA GLN A 333 2.97 -7.69 5.16
C GLN A 333 3.96 -7.76 6.33
N LYS A 334 5.05 -8.53 6.19
CA LYS A 334 6.17 -8.52 7.13
C LYS A 334 6.98 -7.23 7.03
N VAL A 335 7.24 -6.70 5.84
CA VAL A 335 7.88 -5.38 5.66
C VAL A 335 7.09 -4.27 6.39
N GLN A 336 5.75 -4.30 6.32
CA GLN A 336 4.91 -3.30 7.00
C GLN A 336 5.08 -3.29 8.53
N SER A 337 5.42 -4.42 9.17
CA SER A 337 5.62 -4.46 10.63
C SER A 337 6.81 -3.60 11.07
N PHE A 338 7.80 -3.43 10.20
CA PHE A 338 8.96 -2.59 10.48
C PHE A 338 8.60 -1.10 10.56
N MET A 339 7.57 -0.63 9.86
CA MET A 339 7.11 0.76 10.00
C MET A 339 6.70 1.06 11.44
N GLY A 340 5.88 0.21 12.04
CA GLY A 340 5.48 0.32 13.45
C GLY A 340 6.66 0.25 14.42
N ARG A 341 7.57 -0.71 14.20
CA ARG A 341 8.75 -0.89 15.06
C ARG A 341 9.71 0.28 15.01
N ILE A 342 9.92 0.86 13.83
CA ILE A 342 10.79 2.04 13.64
C ILE A 342 10.13 3.27 14.26
N SER A 343 8.82 3.47 14.07
CA SER A 343 8.12 4.60 14.68
C SER A 343 8.10 4.53 16.20
N LYS A 344 8.09 3.34 16.83
CA LYS A 344 8.18 3.25 18.30
C LYS A 344 9.51 3.75 18.89
N ILE A 345 10.57 3.88 18.09
CA ILE A 345 11.87 4.42 18.54
C ILE A 345 12.12 5.88 18.13
N ASP A 346 11.13 6.49 17.51
CA ASP A 346 11.11 7.86 17.05
C ASP A 346 10.85 8.86 18.21
N PRO A 347 11.31 10.15 18.17
CA PRO A 347 11.12 11.07 19.28
C PRO A 347 9.66 11.34 19.62
N TRP A 348 8.76 11.11 18.67
CA TRP A 348 7.34 11.34 18.85
C TRP A 348 6.67 10.26 19.73
N HIS A 349 7.31 9.08 19.86
CA HIS A 349 6.76 7.94 20.60
C HIS A 349 7.58 7.55 21.83
N ARG A 350 8.80 8.09 22.00
CA ARG A 350 9.63 7.87 23.17
C ARG A 350 10.48 9.09 23.53
N SER A 351 10.87 9.17 24.80
CA SER A 351 11.88 10.14 25.25
C SER A 351 13.17 9.97 24.45
N ARG A 352 13.72 11.10 23.98
CA ARG A 352 15.01 11.21 23.30
C ARG A 352 15.75 12.47 23.72
N GLY A 353 17.06 12.51 23.51
CA GLY A 353 17.89 13.70 23.73
C GLY A 353 18.97 13.52 24.81
N THR A 354 18.92 12.47 25.62
CA THR A 354 20.04 12.06 26.48
C THR A 354 20.96 11.08 25.76
N VAL A 355 22.20 10.92 26.25
CA VAL A 355 23.13 9.94 25.66
C VAL A 355 22.59 8.52 25.86
N GLU A 356 21.98 8.26 27.02
CA GLU A 356 21.34 7.01 27.38
C GLU A 356 20.19 6.68 26.42
N ASP A 357 19.31 7.65 26.11
CA ASP A 357 18.22 7.47 25.16
C ASP A 357 18.73 7.11 23.75
N GLU A 358 19.75 7.83 23.27
CA GLU A 358 20.28 7.59 21.92
C GLU A 358 21.01 6.25 21.82
N ILE A 359 21.72 5.81 22.88
CA ILE A 359 22.32 4.46 22.94
C ILE A 359 21.23 3.39 22.91
N GLU A 360 20.14 3.56 23.66
CA GLU A 360 19.03 2.60 23.67
C GLU A 360 18.36 2.51 22.28
N VAL A 361 18.10 3.65 21.65
CA VAL A 361 17.56 3.73 20.28
C VAL A 361 18.47 3.04 19.28
N MET A 362 19.78 3.24 19.37
CA MET A 362 20.76 2.55 18.51
C MET A 362 20.77 1.03 18.74
N ASN A 363 20.64 0.57 19.99
CA ASN A 363 20.57 -0.85 20.32
C ASN A 363 19.30 -1.49 19.75
N ILE A 364 18.14 -0.86 19.92
CA ILE A 364 16.88 -1.34 19.32
C ILE A 364 17.00 -1.31 17.79
N GLY A 365 17.56 -0.24 17.22
CA GLY A 365 17.78 -0.11 15.79
C GLY A 365 18.67 -1.22 15.22
N THR A 366 19.67 -1.67 15.97
CA THR A 366 20.53 -2.80 15.59
C THR A 366 19.73 -4.12 15.51
N VAL A 367 18.82 -4.34 16.46
CA VAL A 367 17.92 -5.51 16.44
C VAL A 367 16.96 -5.44 15.25
N ILE A 368 16.35 -4.27 14.99
CA ILE A 368 15.48 -4.06 13.83
C ILE A 368 16.25 -4.31 12.52
N ALA A 369 17.48 -3.81 12.40
CA ALA A 369 18.33 -4.01 11.22
C ALA A 369 18.70 -5.49 11.01
N ALA A 370 18.95 -6.23 12.09
CA ALA A 370 19.20 -7.68 12.01
C ALA A 370 17.94 -8.42 11.52
N ASP A 371 16.77 -8.10 12.06
CA ASP A 371 15.50 -8.68 11.62
C ASP A 371 15.16 -8.33 10.16
N LEU A 372 15.46 -7.12 9.69
CA LEU A 372 15.33 -6.74 8.28
C LEU A 372 16.24 -7.61 7.39
N ARG A 373 17.47 -7.89 7.82
CA ARG A 373 18.37 -8.79 7.08
C ARG A 373 17.80 -10.21 7.02
N THR A 374 17.33 -10.73 8.15
CA THR A 374 16.68 -12.04 8.21
C THR A 374 15.48 -12.11 7.29
N LEU A 375 14.60 -11.10 7.28
CA LEU A 375 13.43 -11.07 6.38
C LEU A 375 13.87 -11.12 4.90
N TYR A 376 14.90 -10.36 4.54
CA TYR A 376 15.43 -10.38 3.17
C TYR A 376 16.00 -11.74 2.78
N GLU A 377 16.72 -12.41 3.68
CA GLU A 377 17.25 -13.76 3.45
C GLU A 377 16.14 -14.80 3.22
N HIS A 378 14.97 -14.61 3.83
CA HIS A 378 13.80 -15.48 3.71
C HIS A 378 12.78 -15.00 2.65
N ARG A 379 13.15 -14.04 1.79
CA ARG A 379 12.26 -13.58 0.73
C ARG A 379 11.94 -14.71 -0.27
N PRO A 380 10.77 -14.67 -0.95
CA PRO A 380 10.39 -15.71 -1.90
C PRO A 380 11.42 -15.86 -3.04
N PRO A 381 11.86 -17.08 -3.42
CA PRO A 381 12.84 -17.26 -4.48
C PRO A 381 12.40 -16.67 -5.84
N LEU A 382 11.10 -16.72 -6.14
CA LEU A 382 10.52 -16.12 -7.34
C LEU A 382 10.77 -14.60 -7.41
N MET A 383 10.89 -13.93 -6.25
CA MET A 383 11.18 -12.50 -6.16
C MET A 383 12.46 -12.11 -6.87
N ASP A 384 13.52 -12.91 -6.73
CA ASP A 384 14.81 -12.61 -7.35
C ASP A 384 14.72 -12.66 -8.88
N TYR A 385 13.99 -13.64 -9.42
CA TYR A 385 13.79 -13.77 -10.87
C TYR A 385 12.89 -12.67 -11.43
N ALA A 386 11.79 -12.36 -10.73
CA ALA A 386 10.85 -11.34 -11.17
C ALA A 386 11.49 -9.94 -11.15
N VAL A 387 12.17 -9.58 -10.06
CA VAL A 387 12.86 -8.28 -9.92
C VAL A 387 13.94 -8.12 -10.98
N ALA A 388 14.70 -9.20 -11.26
CA ALA A 388 15.70 -9.22 -12.33
C ALA A 388 15.12 -9.17 -13.75
N GLY A 389 13.79 -9.18 -13.91
CA GLY A 389 13.12 -9.18 -15.21
C GLY A 389 13.27 -10.51 -15.98
N LYS A 390 13.54 -11.60 -15.27
CA LYS A 390 13.72 -12.94 -15.85
C LYS A 390 12.41 -13.75 -15.89
N LEU A 391 11.42 -13.35 -15.10
CA LEU A 391 10.08 -13.93 -15.17
C LEU A 391 9.42 -13.48 -16.49
N THR A 392 9.48 -14.34 -17.50
CA THR A 392 9.08 -14.06 -18.89
C THR A 392 8.59 -15.34 -19.57
N GLN A 393 7.97 -15.20 -20.74
CA GLN A 393 7.65 -16.35 -21.61
C GLN A 393 8.93 -17.16 -21.95
N PRO A 394 8.84 -18.49 -22.09
CA PRO A 394 7.64 -19.34 -22.07
C PRO A 394 7.21 -19.80 -20.66
N HIS A 395 7.84 -19.34 -19.58
CA HIS A 395 7.61 -19.87 -18.22
C HIS A 395 6.26 -19.48 -17.62
N VAL A 396 5.83 -18.25 -17.89
CA VAL A 396 4.52 -17.69 -17.50
C VAL A 396 4.03 -16.78 -18.63
N SER A 397 2.73 -16.46 -18.64
CA SER A 397 2.18 -15.48 -19.57
C SER A 397 2.86 -14.11 -19.40
N LYS A 398 2.88 -13.30 -20.47
CA LYS A 398 3.41 -11.92 -20.42
C LYS A 398 2.70 -11.09 -19.34
N HIS A 399 1.41 -11.33 -19.17
CA HIS A 399 0.57 -10.68 -18.17
C HIS A 399 1.00 -11.03 -16.74
N LEU A 400 1.06 -12.32 -16.39
CA LEU A 400 1.51 -12.77 -15.08
C LEU A 400 2.92 -12.25 -14.75
N ALA A 401 3.83 -12.33 -15.72
CA ALA A 401 5.17 -11.78 -15.59
C ALA A 401 5.15 -10.30 -15.21
N PHE A 402 4.39 -9.48 -15.94
CA PHE A 402 4.27 -8.05 -15.67
C PHE A 402 3.74 -7.76 -14.26
N VAL A 403 2.60 -8.35 -13.89
CA VAL A 403 1.93 -8.05 -12.61
C VAL A 403 2.79 -8.49 -11.42
N ILE A 404 3.34 -9.71 -11.47
CA ILE A 404 4.18 -10.25 -10.39
C ILE A 404 5.48 -9.45 -10.28
N THR A 405 6.15 -9.16 -11.40
CA THR A 405 7.38 -8.35 -11.40
C THR A 405 7.13 -6.95 -10.85
N ARG A 406 6.04 -6.29 -11.25
CA ARG A 406 5.69 -4.95 -10.75
C ARG A 406 5.49 -4.97 -9.24
N ALA A 407 4.67 -5.87 -8.72
CA ALA A 407 4.40 -5.98 -7.29
C ALA A 407 5.67 -6.29 -6.49
N PHE A 408 6.47 -7.27 -6.94
CA PHE A 408 7.70 -7.65 -6.23
C PHE A 408 8.74 -6.53 -6.21
N ARG A 409 8.84 -5.73 -7.28
CA ARG A 409 9.67 -4.51 -7.27
C ARG A 409 9.15 -3.47 -6.27
N THR A 410 7.83 -3.29 -6.16
CA THR A 410 7.24 -2.38 -5.16
C THR A 410 7.49 -2.86 -3.73
N TYR A 411 7.30 -4.16 -3.45
CA TYR A 411 7.52 -4.73 -2.13
C TYR A 411 8.99 -4.61 -1.71
N LEU A 412 9.91 -4.89 -2.64
CA LEU A 412 11.34 -4.75 -2.39
C LEU A 412 11.75 -3.28 -2.22
N SER A 413 11.13 -2.35 -2.93
CA SER A 413 11.35 -0.91 -2.72
C SER A 413 10.94 -0.48 -1.31
N ASN A 414 9.82 -0.99 -0.81
CA ASN A 414 9.37 -0.73 0.56
C ASN A 414 10.31 -1.34 1.61
N TYR A 415 10.87 -2.53 1.36
CA TYR A 415 11.90 -3.11 2.21
C TYR A 415 13.13 -2.18 2.32
N TYR A 416 13.64 -1.67 1.20
CA TYR A 416 14.75 -0.73 1.21
C TYR A 416 14.38 0.61 1.86
N ALA A 417 13.14 1.08 1.68
CA ALA A 417 12.63 2.25 2.36
C ALA A 417 12.63 2.08 3.89
N SER A 418 12.31 0.89 4.41
CA SER A 418 12.44 0.61 5.85
C SER A 418 13.88 0.73 6.35
N LYS A 419 14.88 0.36 5.55
CA LYS A 419 16.30 0.53 5.92
C LYS A 419 16.70 2.00 5.99
N VAL A 420 16.28 2.80 5.00
CA VAL A 420 16.53 4.25 4.98
C VAL A 420 15.81 4.93 6.15
N HIS A 421 14.54 4.58 6.38
CA HIS A 421 13.74 5.09 7.49
C HIS A 421 14.38 4.78 8.84
N LEU A 422 14.77 3.52 9.07
CA LEU A 422 15.47 3.11 10.28
C LEU A 422 16.76 3.93 10.46
N HIS A 423 17.51 4.16 9.39
CA HIS A 423 18.73 4.97 9.47
C HIS A 423 18.45 6.40 9.90
N ARG A 424 17.42 7.04 9.31
CA ARG A 424 17.03 8.40 9.68
C ARG A 424 16.58 8.50 11.13
N VAL A 425 15.87 7.50 11.64
CA VAL A 425 15.32 7.51 13.00
C VAL A 425 16.37 7.14 14.05
N ALA A 426 17.11 6.05 13.85
CA ALA A 426 18.04 5.50 14.85
C ALA A 426 19.45 6.11 14.80
N TYR A 427 19.84 6.66 13.65
CA TYR A 427 21.19 7.19 13.41
C TYR A 427 21.13 8.63 12.87
N LYS A 428 20.18 9.42 13.37
CA LYS A 428 19.83 10.76 12.86
C LYS A 428 21.03 11.70 12.68
N SER A 429 21.99 11.63 13.61
CA SER A 429 23.19 12.49 13.67
C SER A 429 24.39 11.93 12.91
N LEU A 430 24.29 10.71 12.37
CA LEU A 430 25.38 10.04 11.67
C LEU A 430 25.26 10.23 10.15
N PRO A 431 26.38 10.29 9.41
CA PRO A 431 26.34 10.28 7.94
C PRO A 431 25.69 8.98 7.43
N LEU A 432 25.23 8.99 6.17
CA LEU A 432 24.71 7.77 5.53
C LEU A 432 25.73 6.63 5.62
N THR A 433 25.30 5.50 6.14
CA THR A 433 26.07 4.26 6.04
C THR A 433 26.07 3.76 4.59
N LYS A 434 27.05 2.91 4.25
CA LYS A 434 27.09 2.20 2.97
C LYS A 434 25.78 1.45 2.70
N GLU A 435 25.24 0.81 3.73
CA GLU A 435 23.99 0.04 3.63
C GLU A 435 22.76 0.93 3.33
N ALA A 436 22.69 2.13 3.90
CA ALA A 436 21.63 3.09 3.59
C ALA A 436 21.79 3.66 2.18
N SER A 437 23.03 3.96 1.75
CA SER A 437 23.33 4.39 0.37
C SER A 437 22.92 3.34 -0.66
N GLU A 438 23.27 2.07 -0.43
CA GLU A 438 22.86 0.97 -1.30
C GLU A 438 21.34 0.81 -1.34
N ALA A 439 20.64 1.00 -0.22
CA ALA A 439 19.18 0.96 -0.18
C ALA A 439 18.56 2.08 -1.05
N LEU A 440 19.09 3.30 -0.99
CA LEU A 440 18.66 4.41 -1.86
C LEU A 440 18.87 4.07 -3.34
N ASP A 441 20.02 3.51 -3.69
CA ASP A 441 20.32 3.10 -5.07
C ASP A 441 19.36 2.02 -5.57
N GLN A 442 18.99 1.06 -4.72
CA GLN A 442 18.01 0.04 -5.08
C GLN A 442 16.61 0.65 -5.24
N ILE A 443 16.16 1.55 -4.36
CA ILE A 443 14.86 2.23 -4.54
C ILE A 443 14.82 2.96 -5.88
N ARG A 444 15.86 3.74 -6.21
CA ARG A 444 15.96 4.47 -7.48
C ARG A 444 15.90 3.53 -8.68
N LYS A 445 16.69 2.45 -8.64
CA LYS A 445 16.71 1.44 -9.71
C LYS A 445 15.34 0.79 -9.90
N LEU A 446 14.71 0.32 -8.82
CA LEU A 446 13.43 -0.38 -8.88
C LEU A 446 12.32 0.57 -9.37
N ALA A 447 12.26 1.80 -8.87
CA ALA A 447 11.29 2.80 -9.31
C ALA A 447 11.41 3.07 -10.82
N ARG A 448 12.64 3.27 -11.33
CA ARG A 448 12.88 3.46 -12.77
C ARG A 448 12.50 2.24 -13.60
N GLN A 449 12.77 1.04 -13.10
CA GLN A 449 12.38 -0.20 -13.77
C GLN A 449 10.87 -0.40 -13.82
N ILE A 450 10.13 0.06 -12.80
CA ILE A 450 8.67 0.06 -12.84
C ILE A 450 8.21 1.08 -13.88
N VAL A 451 8.65 2.35 -13.78
CA VAL A 451 8.25 3.42 -14.73
C VAL A 451 8.55 3.04 -16.18
N ALA A 452 9.70 2.41 -16.47
CA ALA A 452 10.06 1.99 -17.83
C ALA A 452 9.17 0.87 -18.39
N ALA A 453 8.42 0.17 -17.54
CA ALA A 453 7.49 -0.88 -17.94
C ALA A 453 6.03 -0.39 -17.96
N LEU A 454 5.76 0.84 -17.52
CA LEU A 454 4.43 1.45 -17.53
C LEU A 454 4.18 2.17 -18.85
N ASP A 455 2.90 2.25 -19.23
CA ASP A 455 2.46 3.11 -20.32
C ASP A 455 2.51 4.60 -19.93
N ALA A 456 2.36 5.49 -20.92
CA ALA A 456 2.57 6.93 -20.71
C ALA A 456 1.61 7.55 -19.67
N ASP A 457 0.37 7.04 -19.63
CA ASP A 457 -0.68 7.52 -18.73
C ASP A 457 -0.69 6.80 -17.37
N ASP A 458 0.07 5.72 -17.26
CA ASP A 458 0.19 4.93 -16.04
C ASP A 458 1.13 5.56 -15.02
N THR A 459 0.75 5.41 -13.74
CA THR A 459 1.48 5.96 -12.60
C THR A 459 2.14 4.87 -11.79
N LEU A 460 3.13 5.24 -10.97
CA LEU A 460 3.68 4.30 -10.01
C LEU A 460 2.58 3.81 -9.04
N PRO A 461 2.70 2.56 -8.57
CA PRO A 461 1.78 2.02 -7.56
C PRO A 461 1.79 2.88 -6.29
N ILE A 462 0.65 3.03 -5.61
CA ILE A 462 0.50 3.91 -4.44
C ILE A 462 1.53 3.60 -3.33
N ASN A 463 1.88 2.33 -3.16
CA ASN A 463 2.86 1.93 -2.16
C ASN A 463 4.30 2.36 -2.50
N MET A 464 4.53 2.98 -3.66
CA MET A 464 5.80 3.64 -4.00
C MET A 464 5.92 5.05 -3.41
N LEU A 465 4.84 5.64 -2.88
CA LEU A 465 4.87 7.00 -2.35
C LEU A 465 5.86 7.14 -1.19
N TRP A 466 5.86 6.18 -0.25
CA TRP A 466 6.81 6.15 0.85
C TRP A 466 8.27 5.90 0.41
N PRO A 467 8.58 4.88 -0.42
CA PRO A 467 9.91 4.74 -1.03
C PRO A 467 10.41 5.99 -1.75
N LEU A 468 9.57 6.67 -2.54
CA LEU A 468 9.94 7.90 -3.24
C LEU A 468 10.22 9.05 -2.27
N LEU A 469 9.43 9.17 -1.19
CA LEU A 469 9.71 10.15 -0.15
C LEU A 469 11.06 9.86 0.53
N MET A 470 11.32 8.61 0.93
CA MET A 470 12.60 8.20 1.54
C MET A 470 13.80 8.44 0.62
N LEU A 471 13.64 8.16 -0.68
CA LEU A 471 14.66 8.49 -1.67
C LEU A 471 14.86 10.00 -1.79
N GLY A 472 13.77 10.75 -1.94
CA GLY A 472 13.80 12.20 -2.15
C GLY A 472 14.43 12.96 -0.99
N VAL A 473 14.15 12.60 0.26
CA VAL A 473 14.69 13.34 1.42
C VAL A 473 16.19 13.13 1.62
N GLU A 474 16.81 12.12 1.02
CA GLU A 474 18.27 11.92 1.05
C GLU A 474 18.95 12.30 -0.27
N GLU A 475 18.18 12.52 -1.35
CA GLU A 475 18.71 12.87 -2.67
C GLU A 475 19.35 14.26 -2.67
N GLN A 476 20.48 14.39 -3.36
CA GLN A 476 21.26 15.62 -3.47
C GLN A 476 21.26 16.16 -4.90
N ASP A 477 21.16 15.28 -5.91
CA ASP A 477 21.16 15.70 -7.30
C ASP A 477 19.85 16.41 -7.67
N ALA A 478 19.95 17.62 -8.23
CA ALA A 478 18.79 18.44 -8.55
C ALA A 478 17.89 17.82 -9.62
N SER A 479 18.46 17.09 -10.58
CA SER A 479 17.69 16.43 -11.64
C SER A 479 16.93 15.21 -11.10
N GLU A 480 17.56 14.45 -10.19
CA GLU A 480 16.91 13.35 -9.48
C GLU A 480 15.83 13.86 -8.52
N LYS A 481 16.08 14.92 -7.76
CA LYS A 481 15.05 15.58 -6.91
C LYS A 481 13.81 15.94 -7.73
N ALA A 482 14.02 16.56 -8.90
CA ALA A 482 12.94 16.93 -9.81
C ALA A 482 12.20 15.69 -10.35
N TRP A 483 12.92 14.65 -10.78
CA TRP A 483 12.31 13.42 -11.27
C TRP A 483 11.44 12.74 -10.20
N ILE A 484 11.92 12.65 -8.96
CA ILE A 484 11.19 12.07 -7.83
C ILE A 484 9.91 12.86 -7.57
N LYS A 485 10.01 14.19 -7.49
CA LYS A 485 8.84 15.07 -7.31
C LYS A 485 7.82 14.87 -8.42
N THR A 486 8.25 14.81 -9.68
CA THR A 486 7.36 14.56 -10.82
C THR A 486 6.65 13.22 -10.69
N GLN A 487 7.34 12.15 -10.28
CA GLN A 487 6.68 10.87 -10.09
C GLN A 487 5.66 10.89 -8.95
N ILE A 488 5.96 11.54 -7.82
CA ILE A 488 5.01 11.73 -6.72
C ILE A 488 3.77 12.48 -7.21
N LEU A 489 3.93 13.60 -7.93
CA LEU A 489 2.81 14.38 -8.43
C LEU A 489 1.95 13.61 -9.43
N ARG A 490 2.55 12.77 -10.29
CA ARG A 490 1.78 11.90 -11.20
C ARG A 490 0.85 10.96 -10.45
N MET A 491 1.19 10.59 -9.21
CA MET A 491 0.36 9.70 -8.37
C MET A 491 -0.85 10.40 -7.74
N GLU A 492 -1.05 11.72 -7.88
CA GLU A 492 -2.16 12.48 -7.27
C GLU A 492 -3.54 11.91 -7.60
N LYS A 493 -3.71 11.32 -8.80
CA LYS A 493 -4.98 10.71 -9.23
C LYS A 493 -5.32 9.43 -8.48
N VAL A 494 -4.33 8.68 -8.01
CA VAL A 494 -4.49 7.38 -7.35
C VAL A 494 -4.28 7.50 -5.83
N ALA A 495 -3.47 8.47 -5.41
CA ALA A 495 -3.11 8.75 -4.03
C ALA A 495 -3.48 10.19 -3.67
N GLY A 496 -4.61 10.37 -2.97
CA GLY A 496 -5.18 11.69 -2.69
C GLY A 496 -4.29 12.63 -1.86
N ASN A 497 -3.24 12.12 -1.24
CA ASN A 497 -2.24 12.87 -0.48
C ASN A 497 -0.92 13.12 -1.26
N ALA A 498 -0.77 12.65 -2.50
CA ALA A 498 0.52 12.74 -3.19
C ALA A 498 1.00 14.19 -3.38
N ARG A 499 0.09 15.12 -3.67
CA ARG A 499 0.40 16.54 -3.80
C ARG A 499 0.96 17.13 -2.50
N ILE A 500 0.31 16.85 -1.37
CA ILE A 500 0.79 17.35 -0.07
C ILE A 500 2.09 16.64 0.35
N THR A 501 2.27 15.35 -0.01
CA THR A 501 3.56 14.66 0.16
C THR A 501 4.68 15.30 -0.65
N ALA A 502 4.43 15.75 -1.89
CA ALA A 502 5.41 16.48 -2.69
C ALA A 502 5.79 17.82 -2.03
N GLN A 503 4.82 18.55 -1.48
CA GLN A 503 5.07 19.81 -0.78
C GLN A 503 5.91 19.59 0.49
N VAL A 504 5.60 18.55 1.28
CA VAL A 504 6.41 18.16 2.43
C VAL A 504 7.84 17.81 2.01
N LEU A 505 8.00 17.04 0.93
CA LEU A 505 9.32 16.68 0.42
C LEU A 505 10.17 17.92 0.09
N GLU A 506 9.59 18.89 -0.63
CA GLU A 506 10.30 20.13 -0.98
C GLU A 506 10.71 20.93 0.23
N GLU A 507 9.80 21.07 1.21
CA GLU A 507 10.07 21.83 2.42
C GLU A 507 11.12 21.15 3.30
N VAL A 508 11.08 19.82 3.43
CA VAL A 508 12.12 19.04 4.10
C VAL A 508 13.47 19.26 3.41
N GLN A 509 13.53 19.17 2.09
CA GLN A 509 14.77 19.39 1.34
C GLN A 509 15.30 20.82 1.54
N ALA A 510 14.45 21.84 1.42
CA ALA A 510 14.84 23.24 1.58
C ALA A 510 15.43 23.52 2.97
N ARG A 511 14.79 22.98 4.03
CA ARG A 511 15.29 23.12 5.41
C ARG A 511 16.58 22.35 5.65
N GLN A 512 16.71 21.14 5.08
CA GLN A 512 17.95 20.36 5.16
C GLN A 512 19.10 21.11 4.50
N ASP A 513 18.87 21.70 3.32
CA ASP A 513 19.87 22.46 2.58
C ASP A 513 20.28 23.73 3.35
N ALA A 514 19.31 24.43 3.98
CA ALA A 514 19.57 25.62 4.78
C ALA A 514 20.35 25.33 6.07
N ALA A 515 19.97 24.28 6.81
CA ALA A 515 20.60 23.93 8.08
C ALA A 515 21.84 23.03 7.95
N LYS A 516 22.06 22.44 6.77
CA LYS A 516 23.09 21.42 6.50
C LYS A 516 23.01 20.23 7.45
N ALA A 517 21.79 19.86 7.82
CA ALA A 517 21.50 18.76 8.74
C ALA A 517 20.19 18.07 8.31
N ARG A 518 20.05 16.78 8.65
CA ARG A 518 18.78 16.06 8.41
C ARG A 518 17.65 16.71 9.21
N MET A 519 16.50 16.85 8.56
CA MET A 519 15.27 17.33 9.18
C MET A 519 14.35 16.16 9.50
N ASP A 520 13.68 16.24 10.65
CA ASP A 520 12.60 15.29 10.94
C ASP A 520 11.41 15.60 10.05
N ILE A 521 10.95 14.61 9.28
CA ILE A 521 9.87 14.79 8.30
C ILE A 521 8.57 15.18 9.03
N ARG A 522 8.30 14.55 10.16
CA ARG A 522 7.07 14.79 10.93
C ARG A 522 7.08 16.17 11.61
N SER A 523 8.22 16.63 12.13
CA SER A 523 8.37 18.02 12.59
C SER A 523 8.02 19.01 11.50
N VAL A 524 8.52 18.80 10.28
CA VAL A 524 8.22 19.68 9.14
C VAL A 524 6.72 19.65 8.79
N MET A 525 6.10 18.46 8.81
CA MET A 525 4.65 18.33 8.58
C MET A 525 3.84 19.16 9.60
N HIS A 526 4.13 19.00 10.89
CA HIS A 526 3.45 19.76 11.95
C HIS A 526 3.67 21.27 11.85
N GLU A 527 4.91 21.71 11.63
CA GLU A 527 5.24 23.13 11.61
C GLU A 527 4.66 23.89 10.41
N VAL A 528 4.51 23.21 9.27
CA VAL A 528 4.13 23.85 7.99
C VAL A 528 2.65 23.67 7.68
N PHE A 529 2.11 22.50 7.97
CA PHE A 529 0.75 22.12 7.60
C PHE A 529 -0.20 22.06 8.81
N ASN A 530 0.29 22.38 10.01
CA ASN A 530 -0.43 22.28 11.28
C ASN A 530 -1.12 20.91 11.48
N SER A 531 -0.58 19.87 10.84
CA SER A 531 -1.14 18.53 10.79
C SER A 531 -0.05 17.53 10.43
N SER A 532 -0.16 16.33 10.99
CA SER A 532 0.45 15.14 10.40
C SER A 532 -0.62 14.46 9.56
N PHE A 533 -0.22 13.77 8.49
CA PHE A 533 -1.13 12.97 7.68
C PHE A 533 -0.46 11.66 7.30
N ALA A 534 -1.26 10.61 7.08
CA ALA A 534 -0.70 9.34 6.69
C ALA A 534 -0.18 9.43 5.25
N ILE A 535 1.00 8.88 5.00
CA ILE A 535 1.50 8.66 3.65
C ILE A 535 0.94 7.32 3.18
N VAL A 536 -0.32 7.39 2.72
CA VAL A 536 -1.09 6.29 2.12
C VAL A 536 -0.48 5.86 0.80
#